data_AF-A0A420HXX4-F1
#
_entry.id   AF-A0A420HXX4-F1
#
_cell.length_a   1.000
_cell.length_b   1.000
_cell.length_c   1.000
_cell.angle_alpha   90.00
_cell.angle_beta   90.00
_cell.angle_gamma   90.00
#
_symmetry.space_group_name_H-M   'P 1'
#
loop_
_entity.id
_entity.type
_entity.pdbx_description
1 polymer ?
#
loop_
_entity_poly.entity_id
_entity_poly.type
_entity_poly.pdbx_seq_one_letter_code
_entity_poly.pdbx_strand_id
1 'polypeptide(L)'
;MSDRTLRSRNKGNSADKEDSQTQSMISRFEQESSSTDTPNSSIQKLVDHQTENAVQRALSQIQLSPSSEAREPETKSFLCQKTPSLAPHAPSPISTNFSSSRDIRDRTRFPEKFADNKSEVDFEAWKMEMKITIDDHLLEFNSTEKQIRAYFKCTTGRAQILLLSRMSGSESFKDASEVVKALDEEFFDYNKETRAREGYYNLRMQNSETYRCFRMKFRELAMEGGISRACWFNDLCNKITPALRRDIKGEKFRMSED
;
A
#
# COMPACT_ATOMS: atom_id res chain seq x y z
N MET A 1 84.43 -0.36 22.39
CA MET A 1 84.47 0.33 21.08
C MET A 1 83.38 1.40 21.08
N SER A 2 83.84 2.64 21.16
CA SER A 2 83.24 3.92 20.75
C SER A 2 81.78 4.28 21.09
N ASP A 3 81.68 5.28 21.97
CA ASP A 3 80.65 6.33 22.06
C ASP A 3 80.24 6.93 20.71
N ARG A 4 78.94 7.27 20.58
CA ARG A 4 78.50 8.50 19.90
C ARG A 4 77.10 8.94 20.31
N THR A 5 77.10 9.96 21.16
CA THR A 5 76.06 10.97 21.38
C THR A 5 75.68 11.65 20.06
N LEU A 6 74.40 11.98 19.83
CA LEU A 6 73.99 13.29 19.31
C LEU A 6 72.51 13.59 19.64
N ARG A 7 72.30 14.87 19.92
CA ARG A 7 71.18 15.54 20.58
C ARG A 7 70.80 16.72 19.68
N SER A 8 69.52 16.97 19.42
CA SER A 8 68.87 18.31 19.33
C SER A 8 67.43 18.17 18.80
N ARG A 9 66.39 18.75 19.45
CA ARG A 9 65.98 20.19 19.48
C ARG A 9 65.63 20.68 18.06
N ASN A 10 64.52 21.35 17.76
CA ASN A 10 63.73 22.31 18.53
C ASN A 10 62.47 22.75 17.73
N LYS A 11 61.37 23.05 18.46
CA LYS A 11 60.48 24.24 18.39
C LYS A 11 59.76 24.74 17.10
N GLY A 12 58.49 25.15 17.32
CA GLY A 12 57.76 26.23 16.63
C GLY A 12 56.27 25.88 16.38
N ASN A 13 55.30 26.08 17.29
CA ASN A 13 54.54 27.29 17.68
C ASN A 13 53.73 28.00 16.57
N SER A 14 52.41 28.19 16.83
CA SER A 14 51.47 29.28 16.43
C SER A 14 50.10 28.68 16.10
N ALA A 15 49.06 28.85 16.94
CA ALA A 15 48.00 29.89 16.87
C ALA A 15 47.26 29.84 15.51
N ASP A 16 45.94 29.60 15.45
CA ASP A 16 44.94 30.64 15.77
C ASP A 16 43.61 30.12 16.35
N LYS A 17 43.05 30.97 17.23
CA LYS A 17 41.68 31.01 17.74
C LYS A 17 40.99 32.18 17.04
N GLU A 18 39.87 31.94 16.38
CA GLU A 18 38.79 32.87 15.96
C GLU A 18 37.82 31.92 15.19
N ASP A 19 36.53 31.78 15.43
CA ASP A 19 35.50 32.77 15.71
C ASP A 19 34.34 32.15 16.51
N SER A 20 33.80 32.95 17.43
CA SER A 20 32.51 32.74 18.08
C SER A 20 31.69 34.01 17.89
N GLN A 21 30.95 34.16 16.79
CA GLN A 21 29.89 35.18 16.73
C GLN A 21 28.95 34.96 15.53
N THR A 22 27.74 34.44 15.82
CA THR A 22 26.49 34.35 15.02
C THR A 22 25.88 32.97 15.35
N GLN A 23 24.69 32.76 15.91
CA GLN A 23 23.44 33.51 15.99
C GLN A 23 22.77 33.17 17.33
N SER A 24 22.51 34.19 18.14
CA SER A 24 21.54 34.17 19.23
C SER A 24 20.45 35.18 18.85
N MET A 25 19.43 34.70 18.15
CA MET A 25 18.08 35.24 17.98
C MET A 25 17.36 34.13 17.22
N ILE A 26 16.53 33.29 17.84
CA ILE A 26 15.09 33.52 17.93
C ILE A 26 14.60 32.75 19.16
N SER A 27 14.12 33.51 20.14
CA SER A 27 13.33 33.02 21.26
C SER A 27 11.86 33.28 20.94
N ARG A 28 11.01 32.32 21.32
CA ARG A 28 9.59 32.48 21.67
C ARG A 28 8.63 32.98 20.59
N PHE A 29 7.72 32.11 20.17
CA PHE A 29 6.29 32.40 20.07
C PHE A 29 5.49 31.08 20.14
N GLU A 30 4.64 30.96 21.19
CA GLU A 30 3.34 30.23 21.28
C GLU A 30 3.31 28.73 20.90
N GLN A 31 2.97 27.72 21.73
CA GLN A 31 1.94 27.48 22.77
C GLN A 31 0.50 27.92 22.42
N GLU A 32 -0.41 26.94 22.45
CA GLU A 32 -1.86 26.93 22.10
C GLU A 32 -2.14 26.53 20.64
N SER A 33 -2.70 25.35 20.33
CA SER A 33 -4.15 25.06 20.37
C SER A 33 -4.36 23.57 20.07
N SER A 34 -5.00 22.80 20.94
CA SER A 34 -6.44 22.49 20.93
C SER A 34 -6.87 21.44 19.90
N SER A 35 -7.27 20.28 20.46
CA SER A 35 -8.25 19.30 19.98
C SER A 35 -9.16 19.74 18.83
N THR A 36 -9.23 18.92 17.78
CA THR A 36 -10.41 18.78 16.92
C THR A 36 -10.57 17.31 16.50
N ASP A 37 -11.44 16.60 17.22
CA ASP A 37 -12.17 15.45 16.70
C ASP A 37 -12.84 15.85 15.37
N THR A 38 -12.54 15.16 14.27
CA THR A 38 -13.10 15.47 12.95
C THR A 38 -14.19 14.46 12.57
N PRO A 39 -15.45 14.89 12.35
CA PRO A 39 -16.54 14.04 11.87
C PRO A 39 -16.49 13.85 10.33
N ASN A 40 -15.29 13.82 9.74
CA ASN A 40 -15.09 14.06 8.30
C ASN A 40 -15.21 12.82 7.41
N SER A 41 -15.33 11.62 8.00
CA SER A 41 -15.41 10.36 7.22
C SER A 41 -16.76 10.18 6.51
N SER A 42 -17.84 10.72 7.07
CA SER A 42 -19.21 10.51 6.55
C SER A 42 -19.56 11.42 5.39
N ILE A 43 -19.01 12.64 5.36
CA ILE A 43 -19.22 13.59 4.26
C ILE A 43 -18.43 13.15 3.02
N GLN A 44 -17.21 12.64 3.21
CA GLN A 44 -16.38 12.13 2.12
C GLN A 44 -17.04 10.96 1.39
N LYS A 45 -17.60 9.99 2.13
CA LYS A 45 -18.34 8.85 1.57
C LYS A 45 -19.60 9.27 0.81
N LEU A 46 -20.28 10.32 1.25
CA LEU A 46 -21.48 10.84 0.59
C LEU A 46 -21.14 11.53 -0.75
N VAL A 47 -20.05 12.30 -0.79
CA VAL A 47 -19.58 12.99 -2.00
C VAL A 47 -19.04 12.01 -3.04
N ASP A 48 -18.34 10.96 -2.61
CA ASP A 48 -17.88 9.88 -3.49
C ASP A 48 -19.05 9.13 -4.13
N HIS A 49 -20.11 8.83 -3.37
CA HIS A 49 -21.29 8.13 -3.90
C HIS A 49 -22.13 9.00 -4.86
N GLN A 50 -22.18 10.32 -4.64
CA GLN A 50 -22.95 11.24 -5.48
C GLN A 50 -22.27 11.53 -6.82
N THR A 51 -20.92 11.57 -6.85
CA THR A 51 -20.15 11.72 -8.10
C THR A 51 -20.11 10.44 -8.93
N GLU A 52 -20.08 9.26 -8.30
CA GLU A 52 -20.21 7.98 -8.99
C GLU A 52 -21.55 7.88 -9.71
N ASN A 53 -22.66 8.29 -9.07
CA ASN A 53 -23.98 8.34 -9.69
C ASN A 53 -24.09 9.30 -10.88
N ALA A 54 -23.37 10.43 -10.86
CA ALA A 54 -23.39 11.41 -11.95
C ALA A 54 -22.62 10.90 -13.19
N VAL A 55 -21.46 10.27 -12.98
CA VAL A 55 -20.66 9.66 -14.05
C VAL A 55 -21.36 8.44 -14.64
N GLN A 56 -21.98 7.60 -13.80
CA GLN A 56 -22.79 6.47 -14.29
C GLN A 56 -23.97 6.95 -15.16
N ARG A 57 -24.66 8.02 -14.74
CA ARG A 57 -25.76 8.61 -15.53
C ARG A 57 -25.30 9.17 -16.88
N ALA A 58 -24.16 9.84 -16.92
CA ALA A 58 -23.60 10.35 -18.16
C ALA A 58 -23.24 9.21 -19.13
N LEU A 59 -22.70 8.11 -18.61
CA LEU A 59 -22.37 6.92 -19.41
C LEU A 59 -23.62 6.17 -19.91
N SER A 60 -24.70 6.08 -19.10
CA SER A 60 -25.96 5.46 -19.53
C SER A 60 -26.68 6.26 -20.62
N GLN A 61 -26.54 7.58 -20.67
CA GLN A 61 -27.15 8.40 -21.73
C GLN A 61 -26.48 8.21 -23.09
N ILE A 62 -25.21 7.81 -23.12
CA ILE A 62 -24.47 7.56 -24.37
C ILE A 62 -24.90 6.23 -25.02
N GLN A 63 -25.44 5.26 -24.26
CA GLN A 63 -25.91 3.97 -24.80
C GLN A 63 -27.36 3.99 -25.31
N LEU A 64 -28.13 5.06 -25.09
CA LEU A 64 -29.56 5.14 -25.45
C LEU A 64 -29.85 5.98 -26.70
N SER A 65 -28.86 6.20 -27.58
CA SER A 65 -29.12 6.79 -28.90
C SER A 65 -29.36 5.68 -29.93
N PRO A 66 -30.61 5.38 -30.33
CA PRO A 66 -30.85 4.43 -31.40
C PRO A 66 -30.45 5.06 -32.74
N SER A 67 -29.54 4.39 -33.43
CA SER A 67 -29.28 4.60 -34.86
C SER A 67 -30.57 4.27 -35.62
N SER A 68 -31.21 5.30 -36.16
CA SER A 68 -32.37 5.16 -37.04
C SER A 68 -31.90 4.72 -38.43
N GLU A 69 -31.97 3.43 -38.75
CA GLU A 69 -32.08 2.98 -40.14
C GLU A 69 -32.75 1.60 -40.28
N ALA A 70 -34.06 1.66 -40.54
CA ALA A 70 -34.86 0.93 -41.53
C ALA A 70 -34.68 -0.61 -41.80
N ARG A 71 -35.85 -1.29 -41.69
CA ARG A 71 -36.41 -2.45 -42.45
C ARG A 71 -36.35 -3.89 -41.85
N GLU A 72 -37.54 -4.30 -41.41
CA GLU A 72 -38.19 -5.64 -41.30
C GLU A 72 -38.07 -6.55 -42.56
N PRO A 73 -38.58 -7.84 -42.61
CA PRO A 73 -39.43 -8.59 -41.63
C PRO A 73 -39.11 -10.10 -41.37
N GLU A 74 -39.80 -10.65 -40.36
CA GLU A 74 -40.36 -12.03 -40.19
C GLU A 74 -39.43 -13.27 -40.10
N THR A 75 -39.54 -14.20 -39.13
CA THR A 75 -40.65 -15.18 -38.97
C THR A 75 -40.41 -16.12 -37.75
N LYS A 76 -41.51 -16.62 -37.14
CA LYS A 76 -41.74 -17.99 -36.55
C LYS A 76 -40.92 -18.43 -35.30
N SER A 77 -41.47 -18.71 -34.12
CA SER A 77 -42.50 -19.67 -33.65
C SER A 77 -41.89 -20.73 -32.70
N PHE A 78 -42.75 -21.36 -31.88
CA PHE A 78 -42.54 -22.44 -30.88
C PHE A 78 -42.26 -21.96 -29.45
N LEU A 79 -43.21 -21.96 -28.50
CA LEU A 79 -44.14 -23.00 -28.00
C LEU A 79 -43.43 -24.11 -27.20
N CYS A 80 -43.45 -24.01 -25.87
CA CYS A 80 -43.76 -25.15 -24.99
C CYS A 80 -44.17 -24.64 -23.59
N GLN A 81 -45.40 -24.97 -23.19
CA GLN A 81 -45.92 -24.81 -21.84
C GLN A 81 -45.95 -26.18 -21.12
N LYS A 82 -46.11 -26.11 -19.78
CA LYS A 82 -46.65 -27.13 -18.84
C LYS A 82 -45.67 -28.23 -18.41
N THR A 83 -45.58 -28.67 -17.15
CA THR A 83 -46.40 -28.48 -15.93
C THR A 83 -45.61 -28.99 -14.70
N PRO A 84 -46.06 -28.70 -13.46
CA PRO A 84 -45.37 -29.03 -12.21
C PRO A 84 -45.76 -30.41 -11.65
N SER A 85 -44.91 -31.00 -10.80
CA SER A 85 -45.25 -32.18 -10.00
C SER A 85 -44.82 -32.00 -8.55
N LEU A 86 -45.81 -32.05 -7.66
CA LEU A 86 -45.74 -32.08 -6.20
C LEU A 86 -45.57 -33.53 -5.72
N ALA A 87 -44.65 -33.78 -4.78
CA ALA A 87 -44.84 -34.74 -3.68
C ALA A 87 -43.72 -34.61 -2.61
N PRO A 88 -43.99 -34.99 -1.35
CA PRO A 88 -43.37 -34.43 -0.16
C PRO A 88 -42.36 -35.37 0.51
N HIS A 89 -41.23 -34.85 0.97
CA HIS A 89 -40.32 -35.57 1.87
C HIS A 89 -40.12 -34.84 3.20
N ALA A 90 -40.16 -35.65 4.25
CA ALA A 90 -40.32 -35.32 5.66
C ALA A 90 -39.17 -34.49 6.27
N PRO A 91 -39.43 -33.75 7.36
CA PRO A 91 -38.42 -32.99 8.07
C PRO A 91 -37.54 -33.89 8.93
N SER A 92 -36.25 -33.94 8.61
CA SER A 92 -35.23 -34.55 9.47
C SER A 92 -34.97 -33.69 10.72
N PRO A 93 -34.67 -34.32 11.87
CA PRO A 93 -34.50 -33.61 13.13
C PRO A 93 -33.26 -32.72 13.13
N ILE A 94 -33.49 -31.47 13.56
CA ILE A 94 -32.48 -30.45 13.82
C ILE A 94 -31.59 -30.96 14.97
N SER A 95 -30.45 -31.56 14.62
CA SER A 95 -29.34 -31.71 15.55
C SER A 95 -28.80 -30.32 15.80
N THR A 96 -29.29 -29.72 16.88
CA THR A 96 -28.82 -28.43 17.39
C THR A 96 -27.42 -28.69 17.96
N ASN A 97 -26.43 -28.74 17.07
CA ASN A 97 -25.06 -28.53 17.46
C ASN A 97 -24.99 -27.07 17.87
N PHE A 98 -25.21 -26.84 19.17
CA PHE A 98 -24.72 -25.65 19.84
C PHE A 98 -23.21 -25.64 19.63
N SER A 99 -22.79 -25.03 18.51
CA SER A 99 -21.43 -24.56 18.32
C SER A 99 -21.14 -23.70 19.54
N SER A 100 -20.34 -24.28 20.41
CA SER A 100 -19.72 -23.65 21.56
C SER A 100 -18.99 -22.40 21.06
N SER A 101 -19.72 -21.29 21.01
CA SER A 101 -19.18 -19.93 20.98
C SER A 101 -18.64 -19.63 22.38
N ARG A 102 -17.57 -20.33 22.73
CA ARG A 102 -16.74 -20.08 23.91
C ARG A 102 -15.30 -20.23 23.46
N ASP A 103 -14.52 -19.18 23.74
CA ASP A 103 -13.10 -19.02 23.45
C ASP A 103 -12.71 -18.68 21.99
N ILE A 104 -13.27 -17.59 21.44
CA ILE A 104 -12.42 -16.68 20.66
C ILE A 104 -11.65 -15.86 21.70
N ARG A 105 -10.66 -16.49 22.34
CA ARG A 105 -9.58 -15.70 22.93
C ARG A 105 -8.90 -15.01 21.76
N ASP A 106 -8.57 -13.74 21.93
CA ASP A 106 -7.69 -12.94 21.07
C ASP A 106 -6.37 -13.67 20.84
N ARG A 107 -6.40 -14.69 19.97
CA ARG A 107 -5.20 -15.33 19.45
C ARG A 107 -4.70 -14.36 18.40
N THR A 108 -3.55 -13.78 18.67
CA THR A 108 -2.76 -13.01 17.72
C THR A 108 -2.82 -13.68 16.36
N ARG A 109 -3.57 -13.07 15.44
CA ARG A 109 -3.66 -13.55 14.07
C ARG A 109 -2.36 -13.12 13.41
N PHE A 110 -1.50 -14.09 13.14
CA PHE A 110 -0.31 -13.84 12.35
C PHE A 110 -0.68 -13.44 10.91
N PRO A 111 0.12 -12.56 10.29
CA PRO A 111 0.03 -12.26 8.87
C PRO A 111 0.11 -13.50 7.99
N GLU A 112 -0.30 -13.34 6.73
CA GLU A 112 -0.03 -14.36 5.72
C GLU A 112 1.48 -14.62 5.60
N LYS A 113 1.84 -15.86 5.26
CA LYS A 113 3.25 -16.24 5.20
C LYS A 113 3.91 -15.67 3.96
N PHE A 114 5.04 -14.97 4.16
CA PHE A 114 5.86 -14.49 3.07
C PHE A 114 6.86 -15.55 2.60
N ALA A 115 6.85 -15.86 1.30
CA ALA A 115 7.76 -16.82 0.69
C ALA A 115 8.89 -16.14 -0.08
N ASP A 116 8.49 -15.22 -0.97
CA ASP A 116 9.31 -14.44 -1.88
C ASP A 116 8.46 -13.34 -2.56
N ASN A 117 9.12 -12.45 -3.32
CA ASN A 117 8.47 -11.42 -4.16
C ASN A 117 7.79 -11.96 -5.43
N LYS A 118 7.58 -13.28 -5.54
CA LYS A 118 6.86 -13.89 -6.67
C LYS A 118 5.44 -14.32 -6.28
N SER A 119 5.17 -14.39 -4.98
CA SER A 119 3.84 -14.66 -4.44
C SER A 119 2.92 -13.45 -4.54
N GLU A 120 1.65 -13.61 -4.17
CA GLU A 120 0.66 -12.51 -4.13
C GLU A 120 0.98 -11.46 -3.05
N VAL A 121 1.88 -11.78 -2.11
CA VAL A 121 2.21 -10.94 -0.97
C VAL A 121 3.46 -10.10 -1.28
N ASP A 122 3.28 -8.78 -1.42
CA ASP A 122 4.38 -7.82 -1.52
C ASP A 122 5.14 -7.74 -0.19
N PHE A 123 6.48 -7.74 -0.27
CA PHE A 123 7.34 -7.76 0.90
C PHE A 123 7.17 -6.52 1.80
N GLU A 124 7.02 -5.33 1.24
CA GLU A 124 6.82 -4.10 2.03
C GLU A 124 5.46 -4.13 2.74
N ALA A 125 4.42 -4.61 2.06
CA ALA A 125 3.10 -4.79 2.65
C ALA A 125 3.15 -5.80 3.83
N TRP A 126 3.79 -6.95 3.63
CA TRP A 126 3.95 -7.97 4.67
C TRP A 126 4.78 -7.47 5.85
N LYS A 127 5.89 -6.76 5.58
CA LYS A 127 6.75 -6.16 6.60
C LYS A 127 5.98 -5.18 7.47
N MET A 128 5.11 -4.37 6.86
CA MET A 128 4.23 -3.45 7.58
C MET A 128 3.20 -4.21 8.44
N GLU A 129 2.56 -5.26 7.90
CA GLU A 129 1.61 -6.08 8.65
C GLU A 129 2.26 -6.80 9.85
N MET A 130 3.48 -7.31 9.68
CA MET A 130 4.28 -7.88 10.76
C MET A 130 4.58 -6.86 11.86
N LYS A 131 4.96 -5.64 11.48
CA LYS A 131 5.21 -4.56 12.43
C LYS A 131 3.94 -4.22 13.22
N ILE A 132 2.79 -4.06 12.54
CA ILE A 132 1.49 -3.83 13.19
C ILE A 132 1.16 -4.97 14.16
N THR A 133 1.33 -6.23 13.73
CA THR A 133 1.05 -7.41 14.56
C THR A 133 1.87 -7.40 15.85
N ILE A 134 3.17 -7.07 15.76
CA ILE A 134 4.05 -7.00 16.93
C ILE A 134 3.67 -5.82 17.84
N ASP A 135 3.39 -4.65 17.25
CA ASP A 135 3.02 -3.42 17.95
C ASP A 135 1.65 -3.55 18.67
N ASP A 136 0.69 -4.29 18.11
CA ASP A 136 -0.62 -4.52 18.73
C ASP A 136 -0.56 -5.53 19.89
N HIS A 137 0.45 -6.42 19.88
CA HIS A 137 0.57 -7.52 20.83
C HIS A 137 1.90 -7.44 21.63
N LEU A 138 2.26 -6.24 22.11
CA LEU A 138 3.51 -5.99 22.84
C LEU A 138 3.72 -6.93 24.03
N LEU A 139 2.65 -7.33 24.73
CA LEU A 139 2.73 -8.26 25.86
C LEU A 139 3.15 -9.68 25.41
N GLU A 140 2.68 -10.11 24.24
CA GLU A 140 3.07 -11.41 23.66
C GLU A 140 4.50 -11.33 23.14
N PHE A 141 4.86 -10.26 22.42
CA PHE A 141 6.16 -10.05 21.79
C PHE A 141 7.13 -9.19 22.63
N ASN A 142 7.05 -9.34 23.95
CA ASN A 142 7.85 -8.56 24.91
C ASN A 142 9.34 -8.94 24.97
N SER A 143 9.77 -9.96 24.21
CA SER A 143 11.16 -10.37 24.15
C SER A 143 11.64 -10.49 22.72
N THR A 144 12.92 -10.19 22.54
CA THR A 144 13.62 -10.27 21.27
C THR A 144 13.50 -11.65 20.63
N GLU A 145 13.65 -12.72 21.42
CA GLU A 145 13.53 -14.08 20.92
C GLU A 145 12.12 -14.38 20.37
N LYS A 146 11.06 -13.90 21.04
CA LYS A 146 9.69 -14.08 20.57
C LYS A 146 9.43 -13.32 19.28
N GLN A 147 9.95 -12.11 19.14
CA GLN A 147 9.86 -11.35 17.90
C GLN A 147 10.57 -12.07 16.75
N ILE A 148 11.82 -12.52 16.96
CA ILE A 148 12.57 -13.30 15.97
C ILE A 148 11.80 -14.57 15.56
N ARG A 149 11.24 -15.30 16.52
CA ARG A 149 10.40 -16.49 16.26
C ARG A 149 9.12 -16.13 15.51
N ALA A 150 8.54 -14.95 15.73
CA ALA A 150 7.36 -14.48 15.00
C ALA A 150 7.69 -14.33 13.50
N TYR A 151 8.76 -13.61 13.17
CA TYR A 151 9.21 -13.47 11.78
C TYR A 151 9.51 -14.83 11.13
N PHE A 152 10.14 -15.75 11.86
CA PHE A 152 10.39 -17.10 11.36
C PHE A 152 9.11 -17.90 11.09
N LYS A 153 8.07 -17.77 11.93
CA LYS A 153 6.76 -18.43 11.75
C LYS A 153 5.98 -17.85 10.57
N CYS A 154 6.14 -16.56 10.31
CA CYS A 154 5.47 -15.82 9.24
C CYS A 154 6.24 -15.82 7.91
N THR A 155 7.33 -16.58 7.82
CA THR A 155 8.07 -16.80 6.58
C THR A 155 7.96 -18.26 6.15
N THR A 156 8.11 -18.48 4.85
CA THR A 156 8.20 -19.80 4.22
C THR A 156 9.19 -19.74 3.05
N GLY A 157 9.42 -20.86 2.36
CA GLY A 157 10.21 -20.88 1.12
C GLY A 157 11.60 -20.25 1.26
N ARG A 158 11.97 -19.39 0.31
CA ARG A 158 13.30 -18.75 0.25
C ARG A 158 13.56 -17.87 1.47
N ALA A 159 12.57 -17.08 1.88
CA ALA A 159 12.70 -16.22 3.06
C ALA A 159 13.00 -17.04 4.33
N GLN A 160 12.31 -18.16 4.53
CA GLN A 160 12.55 -19.01 5.69
C GLN A 160 13.90 -19.72 5.64
N ILE A 161 14.35 -20.16 4.45
CA ILE A 161 15.68 -20.77 4.27
C ILE A 161 16.80 -19.78 4.61
N LEU A 162 16.66 -18.51 4.19
CA LEU A 162 17.59 -17.44 4.54
C LEU A 162 17.70 -17.28 6.06
N LEU A 163 16.55 -17.17 6.74
CA LEU A 163 16.52 -17.01 8.20
C LEU A 163 17.10 -18.23 8.91
N LEU A 164 16.74 -19.44 8.48
CA LEU A 164 17.20 -20.69 9.09
C LEU A 164 18.72 -20.83 9.01
N SER A 165 19.31 -20.46 7.85
CA SER A 165 20.75 -20.54 7.61
C SER A 165 21.53 -19.69 8.61
N ARG A 166 21.01 -18.51 8.95
CA ARG A 166 21.63 -17.59 9.91
C ARG A 166 21.35 -17.97 11.37
N MET A 167 20.14 -18.43 11.67
CA MET A 167 19.78 -18.91 13.02
C MET A 167 20.54 -20.17 13.44
N SER A 168 20.89 -21.03 12.48
CA SER A 168 21.63 -22.28 12.75
C SER A 168 23.15 -22.10 12.71
N GLY A 169 23.64 -20.93 12.27
CA GLY A 169 25.05 -20.61 12.16
C GLY A 169 25.64 -20.01 13.44
N SER A 170 26.91 -19.59 13.36
CA SER A 170 27.61 -18.92 14.45
C SER A 170 27.15 -17.48 14.69
N GLU A 171 26.46 -16.87 13.73
CA GLU A 171 25.97 -15.49 13.79
C GLU A 171 24.45 -15.43 13.90
N SER A 172 23.92 -15.86 15.05
CA SER A 172 22.50 -15.72 15.37
C SER A 172 22.08 -14.24 15.40
N PHE A 173 20.84 -13.96 14.97
CA PHE A 173 20.26 -12.62 15.07
C PHE A 173 20.25 -12.11 16.50
N LYS A 174 20.75 -10.88 16.71
CA LYS A 174 20.74 -10.21 18.00
C LYS A 174 19.35 -9.69 18.33
N ASP A 175 18.64 -9.20 17.31
CA ASP A 175 17.30 -8.67 17.44
C ASP A 175 16.42 -8.83 16.19
N ALA A 176 15.15 -8.46 16.35
CA ALA A 176 14.17 -8.45 15.28
C ALA A 176 14.53 -7.49 14.14
N SER A 177 15.25 -6.40 14.43
CA SER A 177 15.68 -5.44 13.41
C SER A 177 16.73 -6.06 12.48
N GLU A 178 17.64 -6.89 13.00
CA GLU A 178 18.59 -7.64 12.18
C GLU A 178 17.88 -8.68 11.28
N VAL A 179 16.77 -9.27 11.73
CA VAL A 179 15.95 -10.18 10.92
C VAL A 179 15.33 -9.42 9.75
N VAL A 180 14.67 -8.30 10.02
CA VAL A 180 14.06 -7.45 8.98
C VAL A 180 15.12 -6.94 8.02
N LYS A 181 16.29 -6.52 8.51
CA LYS A 181 17.40 -6.07 7.69
C LYS A 181 17.90 -7.17 6.74
N ALA A 182 18.05 -8.40 7.23
CA ALA A 182 18.46 -9.51 6.37
C ALA A 182 17.41 -9.82 5.28
N LEU A 183 16.12 -9.66 5.59
CA LEU A 183 15.06 -9.79 4.59
C LEU A 183 15.04 -8.62 3.62
N ASP A 184 15.27 -7.38 4.08
CA ASP A 184 15.39 -6.20 3.22
C ASP A 184 16.55 -6.36 2.24
N GLU A 185 17.73 -6.81 2.69
CA GLU A 185 18.88 -7.03 1.82
C GLU A 185 18.60 -8.00 0.67
N GLU A 186 17.74 -9.01 0.90
CA GLU A 186 17.42 -10.06 -0.06
C GLU A 186 16.20 -9.73 -0.95
N PHE A 187 15.18 -9.08 -0.38
CA PHE A 187 13.86 -8.89 -1.00
C PHE A 187 13.51 -7.44 -1.29
N PHE A 188 14.33 -6.46 -0.92
CA PHE A 188 14.09 -5.07 -1.29
C PHE A 188 14.25 -4.88 -2.80
N ASP A 189 13.23 -4.31 -3.44
CA ASP A 189 13.26 -4.01 -4.86
C ASP A 189 13.75 -2.57 -5.11
N TYR A 190 15.06 -2.44 -5.30
CA TYR A 190 15.71 -1.16 -5.65
C TYR A 190 15.15 -0.50 -6.90
N ASN A 191 14.54 -1.27 -7.81
CA ASN A 191 14.03 -0.76 -9.07
C ASN A 191 12.53 -0.44 -9.02
N LYS A 192 11.85 -0.67 -7.89
CA LYS A 192 10.41 -0.48 -7.73
C LYS A 192 9.97 0.93 -8.15
N GLU A 193 10.60 1.95 -7.59
CA GLU A 193 10.31 3.35 -7.89
C GLU A 193 10.58 3.69 -9.36
N THR A 194 11.72 3.24 -9.91
CA THR A 194 12.07 3.49 -11.32
C THR A 194 11.08 2.82 -12.26
N ARG A 195 10.71 1.56 -12.02
CA ARG A 195 9.70 0.83 -12.81
C ARG A 195 8.33 1.48 -12.70
N ALA A 196 7.93 1.93 -11.52
CA ALA A 196 6.68 2.65 -11.32
C ALA A 196 6.67 3.99 -12.07
N ARG A 197 7.77 4.72 -12.05
CA ARG A 197 7.94 5.97 -12.82
C ARG A 197 7.88 5.75 -14.33
N GLU A 198 8.57 4.73 -14.85
CA GLU A 198 8.49 4.36 -16.27
C GLU A 198 7.06 3.94 -16.65
N GLY A 199 6.43 3.11 -15.82
CA GLY A 199 5.04 2.71 -15.95
C GLY A 199 4.10 3.91 -15.96
N TYR A 200 4.32 4.87 -15.05
CA TYR A 200 3.56 6.12 -14.97
C TYR A 200 3.66 6.90 -16.29
N TYR A 201 4.87 7.14 -16.81
CA TYR A 201 5.04 7.92 -18.03
C TYR A 201 4.47 7.23 -19.27
N ASN A 202 4.53 5.90 -19.32
CA ASN A 202 3.96 5.09 -20.41
C ASN A 202 2.45 4.87 -20.27
N LEU A 203 1.86 5.11 -19.10
CA LEU A 203 0.44 4.91 -18.85
C LEU A 203 -0.43 5.78 -19.77
N ARG A 204 -1.39 5.14 -20.45
CA ARG A 204 -2.44 5.76 -21.27
C ARG A 204 -3.74 5.01 -21.04
N MET A 205 -4.85 5.76 -20.96
CA MET A 205 -6.17 5.18 -20.80
C MET A 205 -6.55 4.41 -22.07
N GLN A 206 -6.86 3.14 -21.92
CA GLN A 206 -7.35 2.29 -23.00
C GLN A 206 -8.83 2.57 -23.28
N ASN A 207 -9.26 2.38 -24.52
CA ASN A 207 -10.66 2.61 -24.90
C ASN A 207 -11.66 1.68 -24.21
N SER A 208 -11.20 0.51 -23.77
CA SER A 208 -12.03 -0.52 -23.12
C SER A 208 -12.04 -0.42 -21.58
N GLU A 209 -11.18 0.40 -20.96
CA GLU A 209 -11.10 0.49 -19.51
C GLU A 209 -11.98 1.62 -18.95
N THR A 210 -12.53 1.41 -17.75
CA THR A 210 -13.27 2.48 -17.07
C THR A 210 -12.32 3.53 -16.51
N TYR A 211 -12.80 4.77 -16.42
CA TYR A 211 -12.01 5.85 -15.84
C TYR A 211 -11.59 5.55 -14.39
N ARG A 212 -12.45 4.91 -13.60
CA ARG A 212 -12.14 4.51 -12.22
C ARG A 212 -10.92 3.58 -12.16
N CYS A 213 -10.89 2.54 -12.99
CA CYS A 213 -9.77 1.60 -13.06
C CYS A 213 -8.48 2.32 -13.49
N PHE A 214 -8.55 3.15 -14.53
CA PHE A 214 -7.42 3.94 -14.98
C PHE A 214 -6.87 4.89 -13.90
N ARG A 215 -7.76 5.61 -13.21
CA ARG A 215 -7.41 6.58 -12.16
C ARG A 215 -6.73 5.92 -10.96
N MET A 216 -7.16 4.72 -10.58
CA MET A 216 -6.48 3.96 -9.52
C MET A 216 -5.04 3.64 -9.91
N LYS A 217 -4.82 3.05 -11.10
CA LYS A 217 -3.47 2.76 -11.62
C LYS A 217 -2.61 4.02 -11.75
N PHE A 218 -3.19 5.12 -12.25
CA PHE A 218 -2.49 6.39 -12.39
C PHE A 218 -1.97 6.89 -11.04
N ARG A 219 -2.81 6.87 -9.99
CA ARG A 219 -2.43 7.32 -8.65
C ARG A 219 -1.40 6.40 -8.01
N GLU A 220 -1.59 5.09 -8.13
CA GLU A 220 -0.66 4.08 -7.62
C GLU A 220 0.75 4.29 -8.18
N LEU A 221 0.88 4.31 -9.51
CA LEU A 221 2.16 4.54 -10.20
C LEU A 221 2.74 5.93 -9.91
N ALA A 222 1.90 6.94 -9.73
CA ALA A 222 2.36 8.30 -9.40
C ALA A 222 2.97 8.37 -8.00
N MET A 223 2.32 7.75 -7.01
CA MET A 223 2.81 7.70 -5.63
C MET A 223 4.09 6.87 -5.54
N GLU A 224 4.06 5.66 -6.11
CA GLU A 224 5.18 4.73 -6.08
C GLU A 224 6.39 5.24 -6.89
N GLY A 225 6.16 5.96 -7.99
CA GLY A 225 7.21 6.60 -8.79
C GLY A 225 7.66 7.98 -8.30
N GLY A 226 7.13 8.46 -7.17
CA GLY A 226 7.50 9.75 -6.58
C GLY A 226 7.17 10.97 -7.45
N ILE A 227 6.09 10.90 -8.24
CA ILE A 227 5.68 11.99 -9.13
C ILE A 227 5.03 13.11 -8.31
N SER A 228 5.50 14.34 -8.49
CA SER A 228 4.94 15.51 -7.80
C SER A 228 3.45 15.70 -8.11
N ARG A 229 2.63 15.88 -7.05
CA ARG A 229 1.18 16.15 -7.16
C ARG A 229 0.86 17.36 -8.04
N ALA A 230 1.75 18.35 -8.08
CA ALA A 230 1.58 19.54 -8.94
C ALA A 230 1.47 19.18 -10.43
N CYS A 231 2.07 18.07 -10.86
CA CYS A 231 2.03 17.61 -12.24
C CYS A 231 0.80 16.72 -12.55
N TRP A 232 0.16 16.14 -11.52
CA TRP A 232 -0.81 15.06 -11.69
C TRP A 232 -1.99 15.46 -12.58
N PHE A 233 -2.56 16.64 -12.39
CA PHE A 233 -3.74 17.05 -13.17
C PHE A 233 -3.42 17.23 -14.66
N ASN A 234 -2.28 17.85 -14.96
CA ASN A 234 -1.83 18.03 -16.34
C ASN A 234 -1.55 16.68 -17.00
N ASP A 235 -0.85 15.78 -16.30
CA ASP A 235 -0.50 14.47 -16.80
C ASP A 235 -1.73 13.58 -16.98
N LEU A 236 -2.69 13.64 -16.05
CA LEU A 236 -3.97 12.96 -16.16
C LEU A 236 -4.71 13.39 -17.44
N CYS A 237 -4.86 14.71 -17.67
CA CYS A 237 -5.48 15.24 -18.87
C CYS A 237 -4.84 14.69 -20.14
N ASN A 238 -3.50 14.58 -20.16
CA ASN A 238 -2.74 14.06 -21.30
C ASN A 238 -2.82 12.54 -21.48
N LYS A 239 -3.29 11.80 -20.47
CA LYS A 239 -3.33 10.33 -20.48
C LYS A 239 -4.73 9.75 -20.63
N ILE A 240 -5.78 10.51 -20.37
CA ILE A 240 -7.18 10.12 -20.62
C ILE A 240 -7.61 10.33 -22.08
N THR A 241 -8.71 9.68 -22.46
CA THR A 241 -9.30 9.82 -23.80
C THR A 241 -9.80 11.25 -24.06
N PRO A 242 -9.78 11.74 -25.31
CA PRO A 242 -10.24 13.09 -25.64
C PRO A 242 -11.71 13.36 -25.26
N ALA A 243 -12.57 12.34 -25.35
CA ALA A 243 -13.97 12.45 -24.94
C ALA A 243 -14.08 12.84 -23.46
N LEU A 244 -13.37 12.10 -22.59
CA LEU A 244 -13.41 12.27 -21.15
C LEU A 244 -12.70 13.55 -20.67
N ARG A 245 -11.67 13.99 -21.41
CA ARG A 245 -10.95 15.25 -21.11
C ARG A 245 -11.87 16.48 -21.11
N ARG A 246 -12.93 16.46 -21.92
CA ARG A 246 -13.91 17.56 -21.95
C ARG A 246 -14.75 17.62 -20.68
N ASP A 247 -14.97 16.48 -20.04
CA ASP A 247 -15.92 16.32 -18.93
C ASP A 247 -15.24 16.46 -17.55
N ILE A 248 -13.92 16.25 -17.45
CA ILE A 248 -13.15 16.16 -16.20
C ILE A 248 -12.74 17.51 -15.58
N LYS A 249 -13.17 18.66 -16.13
CA LYS A 249 -12.76 20.00 -15.65
C LYS A 249 -13.04 20.26 -14.14
N GLY A 250 -13.98 19.55 -13.52
CA GLY A 250 -14.24 19.62 -12.07
C GLY A 250 -13.24 18.87 -11.18
N GLU A 251 -12.38 18.03 -11.75
CA GLU A 251 -11.47 17.16 -10.98
C GLU A 251 -10.17 17.85 -10.55
N LYS A 252 -9.91 19.05 -11.08
CA LYS A 252 -8.74 19.87 -10.72
C LYS A 252 -8.61 20.05 -9.21
N PHE A 253 -9.72 20.28 -8.51
CA PHE A 253 -9.72 20.53 -7.07
C PHE A 253 -9.39 19.28 -6.24
N ARG A 254 -9.81 18.08 -6.70
CA ARG A 254 -9.64 16.80 -5.97
C ARG A 254 -8.23 16.20 -6.06
N MET A 255 -7.33 16.84 -6.80
CA MET A 255 -5.93 16.44 -6.92
C MET A 255 -4.97 17.48 -6.32
N SER A 256 -5.49 18.61 -5.85
CA SER A 256 -4.72 19.71 -5.27
C SER A 256 -4.90 19.86 -3.76
N GLU A 257 -5.95 19.26 -3.17
CA GLU A 257 -6.21 19.27 -1.74
C GLU A 257 -5.74 17.94 -1.12
N ASP A 258 -4.50 17.94 -0.62
CA ASP A 258 -3.93 17.09 0.45
C ASP A 258 -2.51 17.59 0.75
#